data_AF-A0A5E4M287-F1
#
_entry.id   AF-A0A5E4M287-F1
#
_cell.length_a   1.000
_cell.length_b   1.000
_cell.length_c   1.000
_cell.angle_alpha   90.00
_cell.angle_beta   90.00
_cell.angle_gamma   90.00
#
_symmetry.space_group_name_H-M   'P 1'
#
loop_
_entity.id
_entity.type
_entity.pdbx_description
1 polymer ?
#
loop_
_entity_poly.entity_id
_entity_poly.type
_entity_poly.pdbx_seq_one_letter_code
_entity_poly.pdbx_strand_id
1 'polypeptide(L)'
;MHVRKTWKNAVVMVLAVAAVTTATAAFYFNYTATEASTCCGLIAAAQQQQQQQQQLPTGSPELTVSAAAAVSADAQPNRSLFGSSVLHASKVYAVCRTYGYYGGGIIDRDKSYGWRRFRRQLNVREVTDSTDGGGGSSDRNPANGGDGRASITDYAVGSGGEADEVALIYFITPTYPRREQVAELTRLGQTLMHVPRLHWIVADDRPDCSQQTMNLLPDFGIPYTYIASPMPAIYKRATDAIPRGVSNRRAAINWIRLNHNIDDTKAVIYFGDDDNTFHLDLFKEIRTTKKISMFPVGLVGEYAISSPIVEKGKVVGFFDSWPAKRKFPVDMAGFAINVQLLFKYPYATMPYKAGFEEDRFLSALSIQLEDIEPKAENCTRILVWHTQTAKKPKPTVMVRSKAALPGSLATLLDQVTLLGVGGVSETTGVRSYITKNGNIFRV
;
A
#
# COMPACT_ATOMS: atom_id res chain seq x y z
N MET A 1 -8.63 -36.97 -60.38
CA MET A 1 -7.44 -36.18 -59.96
C MET A 1 -7.66 -35.37 -58.67
N HIS A 2 -8.43 -35.89 -57.70
CA HIS A 2 -8.73 -35.19 -56.43
C HIS A 2 -8.45 -35.99 -55.14
N VAL A 3 -7.83 -37.18 -55.24
CA VAL A 3 -7.56 -38.05 -54.08
C VAL A 3 -6.09 -38.04 -53.62
N ARG A 4 -5.17 -37.49 -54.43
CA ARG A 4 -3.73 -37.39 -54.08
C ARG A 4 -3.36 -36.14 -53.25
N LYS A 5 -4.28 -35.17 -53.09
CA LYS A 5 -4.00 -33.89 -52.41
C LYS A 5 -4.36 -33.90 -50.92
N THR A 6 -5.20 -34.84 -50.46
CA THR A 6 -5.64 -34.97 -49.07
C THR A 6 -4.65 -35.74 -48.19
N TRP A 7 -3.93 -36.71 -48.72
CA TRP A 7 -2.92 -37.49 -47.97
C TRP A 7 -1.68 -36.68 -47.57
N LYS A 8 -1.23 -35.76 -48.44
CA LYS A 8 -0.08 -34.89 -48.12
C LYS A 8 -0.38 -33.94 -46.96
N ASN A 9 -1.61 -33.46 -46.85
CA ASN A 9 -2.02 -32.56 -45.76
C ASN A 9 -2.22 -33.31 -44.43
N ALA A 10 -2.68 -34.56 -44.47
CA ALA A 10 -2.81 -35.39 -43.27
C ALA A 10 -1.44 -35.79 -42.69
N VAL A 11 -0.47 -36.15 -43.54
CA VAL A 11 0.89 -36.50 -43.11
C VAL A 11 1.63 -35.28 -42.52
N VAL A 12 1.43 -34.08 -43.08
CA VAL A 12 2.01 -32.84 -42.54
C VAL A 12 1.40 -32.49 -41.18
N MET A 13 0.10 -32.70 -40.96
CA MET A 13 -0.52 -32.50 -39.64
C MET A 13 -0.04 -33.52 -38.60
N VAL A 14 0.11 -34.80 -38.97
CA VAL A 14 0.58 -35.84 -38.02
C VAL A 14 2.05 -35.61 -37.64
N LEU A 15 2.90 -35.19 -38.58
CA LEU A 15 4.29 -34.82 -38.29
C LEU A 15 4.40 -33.54 -37.44
N ALA A 16 3.53 -32.56 -37.64
CA ALA A 16 3.50 -31.36 -36.81
C ALA A 16 3.06 -31.66 -35.35
N VAL A 17 2.09 -32.55 -35.15
CA VAL A 17 1.65 -32.98 -33.81
C VAL A 17 2.72 -33.84 -33.10
N ALA A 18 3.49 -34.65 -33.84
CA ALA A 18 4.61 -35.42 -33.28
C ALA A 18 5.83 -34.54 -32.93
N ALA A 19 6.10 -33.47 -33.68
CA ALA A 19 7.16 -32.52 -33.39
C ALA A 19 6.84 -31.64 -32.15
N VAL A 20 5.56 -31.28 -31.95
CA VAL A 20 5.13 -30.49 -30.80
C VAL A 20 5.14 -31.33 -29.51
N THR A 21 4.77 -32.61 -29.57
CA THR A 21 4.78 -33.50 -28.39
C THR A 21 6.20 -33.87 -27.93
N THR A 22 7.16 -34.04 -28.86
CA THR A 22 8.57 -34.29 -28.54
C THR A 22 9.29 -33.06 -27.98
N ALA A 23 8.96 -31.85 -28.46
CA ALA A 23 9.48 -30.60 -27.90
C ALA A 23 8.96 -30.31 -26.48
N THR A 24 7.71 -30.67 -26.16
CA THR A 24 7.20 -30.56 -24.78
C THR A 24 7.80 -31.59 -23.83
N ALA A 25 8.11 -32.81 -24.27
CA ALA A 25 8.76 -33.82 -23.42
C ALA A 25 10.23 -33.48 -23.11
N ALA A 26 10.96 -32.91 -24.07
CA ALA A 26 12.34 -32.47 -23.87
C ALA A 26 12.48 -31.25 -22.93
N PHE A 27 11.42 -30.42 -22.83
CA PHE A 27 11.40 -29.29 -21.89
C PHE A 27 11.09 -29.72 -20.44
N TYR A 28 10.36 -30.81 -20.23
CA TYR A 28 10.05 -31.32 -18.89
C TYR A 28 11.16 -32.21 -18.29
N PHE A 29 12.00 -32.86 -19.10
CA PHE A 29 13.10 -33.71 -18.60
C PHE A 29 14.41 -32.96 -18.26
N ASN A 30 14.59 -31.72 -18.72
CA ASN A 30 15.79 -30.92 -18.43
C ASN A 30 15.66 -29.98 -17.21
N TYR A 31 14.48 -29.88 -16.60
CA TYR A 31 14.25 -29.03 -15.43
C TYR A 31 14.51 -29.74 -14.08
N THR A 32 14.77 -31.04 -14.09
CA THR A 32 15.01 -31.85 -12.87
C THR A 32 16.47 -32.28 -12.70
N ALA A 33 17.41 -31.77 -13.50
CA ALA A 33 18.82 -32.18 -13.47
C ALA A 33 19.83 -31.01 -13.28
N THR A 34 19.38 -29.83 -12.84
CA THR A 34 20.27 -28.67 -12.60
C THR A 34 20.26 -28.11 -11.17
N GLU A 35 19.77 -28.89 -10.20
CA GLU A 35 20.00 -28.64 -8.76
C GLU A 35 20.73 -29.81 -8.09
N ALA A 36 21.86 -30.23 -8.65
CA ALA A 36 22.88 -30.99 -7.93
C ALA A 36 24.17 -30.97 -8.73
N SER A 37 25.28 -30.56 -8.11
CA SER A 37 26.63 -30.37 -8.68
C SER A 37 26.75 -29.00 -9.39
N THR A 38 27.67 -28.09 -9.06
CA THR A 38 29.06 -28.30 -8.63
C THR A 38 29.56 -27.02 -7.95
N CYS A 39 29.88 -27.09 -6.67
CA CYS A 39 30.92 -26.25 -6.07
C CYS A 39 32.29 -26.80 -6.49
N CYS A 40 33.27 -25.92 -6.62
CA CYS A 40 34.68 -26.16 -6.92
C CYS A 40 35.05 -26.49 -8.38
N GLY A 41 35.95 -25.66 -8.93
CA GLY A 41 37.01 -26.14 -9.83
C GLY A 41 37.10 -25.51 -11.21
N LEU A 42 38.17 -24.71 -11.38
CA LEU A 42 39.04 -24.61 -12.58
C LEU A 42 38.62 -23.71 -13.75
N ILE A 43 39.20 -22.50 -13.71
CA ILE A 43 40.14 -21.94 -14.71
C ILE A 43 40.35 -22.79 -15.98
N ALA A 44 39.96 -22.27 -17.16
CA ALA A 44 40.86 -22.03 -18.31
C ALA A 44 40.08 -21.57 -19.58
N ALA A 45 40.72 -20.64 -20.30
CA ALA A 45 40.60 -20.37 -21.74
C ALA A 45 39.29 -19.81 -22.31
N ALA A 46 39.29 -18.50 -22.61
CA ALA A 46 39.16 -17.98 -23.99
C ALA A 46 39.05 -16.44 -23.98
N GLN A 47 40.18 -15.75 -24.21
CA GLN A 47 40.21 -14.37 -24.67
C GLN A 47 41.07 -14.32 -25.92
N GLN A 48 40.49 -13.89 -27.05
CA GLN A 48 41.22 -13.28 -28.14
C GLN A 48 40.40 -12.16 -28.79
N GLN A 49 41.15 -11.13 -29.20
CA GLN A 49 40.82 -9.96 -30.01
C GLN A 49 40.21 -8.74 -29.28
N GLN A 50 41.04 -7.77 -28.90
CA GLN A 50 41.52 -6.72 -29.81
C GLN A 50 42.69 -5.88 -29.22
N GLN A 51 43.66 -5.63 -30.10
CA GLN A 51 44.83 -4.72 -30.14
C GLN A 51 44.57 -3.30 -29.59
N GLN A 52 45.52 -2.40 -29.23
CA GLN A 52 47.00 -2.31 -29.23
C GLN A 52 47.41 -0.98 -28.52
N GLN A 53 48.73 -0.82 -28.25
CA GLN A 53 49.52 0.39 -27.88
C GLN A 53 49.56 0.74 -26.37
N GLN A 54 50.69 0.98 -25.69
CA GLN A 54 52.10 1.26 -26.07
C GLN A 54 53.04 1.12 -24.82
N GLN A 55 54.31 0.74 -25.07
CA GLN A 55 55.58 1.11 -24.39
C GLN A 55 56.00 0.59 -22.98
N LEU A 56 56.84 -0.47 -22.97
CA LEU A 56 58.24 -0.63 -22.48
C LEU A 56 58.84 0.23 -21.31
N PRO A 57 59.94 -0.20 -20.64
CA PRO A 57 60.07 -1.26 -19.61
C PRO A 57 60.87 -0.76 -18.36
N THR A 58 61.12 -1.63 -17.36
CA THR A 58 62.44 -1.87 -16.71
C THR A 58 62.29 -2.65 -15.39
N GLY A 59 63.25 -3.55 -15.11
CA GLY A 59 63.67 -3.84 -13.73
C GLY A 59 63.27 -5.19 -13.12
N SER A 60 63.98 -6.24 -13.50
CA SER A 60 64.26 -7.50 -12.77
C SER A 60 65.00 -7.28 -11.43
N PRO A 61 65.39 -8.33 -10.65
CA PRO A 61 64.77 -9.62 -10.34
C PRO A 61 64.88 -9.96 -8.82
N GLU A 62 64.77 -11.26 -8.50
CA GLU A 62 65.36 -11.98 -7.35
C GLU A 62 64.60 -12.00 -6.01
N LEU A 63 64.03 -13.15 -5.63
CA LEU A 63 64.78 -14.21 -4.93
C LEU A 63 63.93 -15.49 -4.77
N THR A 64 64.66 -16.58 -4.78
CA THR A 64 64.30 -17.99 -4.88
C THR A 64 64.16 -18.67 -3.51
N VAL A 65 63.81 -19.97 -3.55
CA VAL A 65 64.14 -21.05 -2.58
C VAL A 65 63.03 -21.35 -1.55
N SER A 66 62.20 -22.38 -1.79
CA SER A 66 62.34 -23.81 -1.38
C SER A 66 61.74 -24.06 0.01
N ALA A 67 60.56 -24.68 0.10
CA ALA A 67 60.32 -26.13 0.23
C ALA A 67 60.78 -26.74 1.56
N ALA A 68 59.84 -27.35 2.31
CA ALA A 68 59.93 -28.74 2.81
C ALA A 68 58.80 -29.09 3.81
N ALA A 69 58.41 -30.37 3.75
CA ALA A 69 57.84 -31.25 4.78
C ALA A 69 56.44 -30.92 5.33
N ALA A 70 55.37 -31.70 5.07
CA ALA A 70 55.10 -33.10 5.44
C ALA A 70 55.10 -33.35 6.96
N VAL A 71 53.94 -33.71 7.54
CA VAL A 71 53.69 -34.88 8.43
C VAL A 71 52.17 -34.98 8.68
N SER A 72 51.65 -36.20 8.52
CA SER A 72 50.32 -36.72 8.84
C SER A 72 50.25 -37.26 10.27
N ALA A 73 49.10 -37.16 10.96
CA ALA A 73 48.50 -38.26 11.77
C ALA A 73 47.17 -37.84 12.43
N ASP A 74 46.29 -38.84 12.55
CA ASP A 74 44.90 -38.90 13.02
C ASP A 74 44.56 -38.33 14.42
N ALA A 75 43.29 -37.88 14.57
CA ALA A 75 42.40 -38.22 15.70
C ALA A 75 40.97 -37.67 15.51
N GLN A 76 39.97 -38.56 15.49
CA GLN A 76 38.56 -38.28 15.82
C GLN A 76 38.35 -38.38 17.36
N PRO A 77 37.15 -38.15 17.93
CA PRO A 77 36.20 -37.04 17.78
C PRO A 77 35.82 -36.43 19.18
N ASN A 78 35.44 -35.15 19.27
CA ASN A 78 34.50 -34.73 20.33
C ASN A 78 33.83 -33.35 20.11
N ARG A 79 32.50 -33.40 20.28
CA ARG A 79 31.53 -32.36 20.68
C ARG A 79 32.01 -30.90 20.82
N SER A 80 31.38 -30.01 20.07
CA SER A 80 30.33 -29.09 20.56
C SER A 80 30.20 -27.89 19.64
N LEU A 81 28.99 -27.62 19.15
CA LEU A 81 28.36 -26.31 18.89
C LEU A 81 27.16 -26.54 17.96
N PHE A 82 26.03 -26.87 18.57
CA PHE A 82 24.73 -26.63 17.95
C PHE A 82 24.54 -25.11 17.83
N GLY A 83 24.82 -24.57 16.64
CA GLY A 83 24.27 -23.30 16.19
C GLY A 83 23.26 -23.62 15.09
N SER A 84 21.98 -23.80 15.44
CA SER A 84 20.93 -23.84 14.44
C SER A 84 20.75 -22.41 13.90
N SER A 85 21.41 -22.13 12.78
CA SER A 85 21.03 -20.99 11.94
C SER A 85 19.69 -21.33 11.27
N VAL A 86 18.60 -21.10 12.00
CA VAL A 86 17.27 -21.02 11.40
C VAL A 86 17.29 -19.79 10.50
N LEU A 87 17.46 -20.03 9.20
CA LEU A 87 17.19 -19.06 8.14
C LEU A 87 15.79 -18.49 8.40
N HIS A 88 15.74 -17.26 8.91
CA HIS A 88 14.49 -16.54 9.08
C HIS A 88 13.88 -16.33 7.70
N ALA A 89 12.66 -16.83 7.51
CA ALA A 89 11.85 -16.50 6.34
C ALA A 89 11.83 -14.98 6.19
N SER A 90 12.27 -14.49 5.03
CA SER A 90 12.22 -13.07 4.66
C SER A 90 10.78 -12.59 4.85
N LYS A 91 10.54 -11.78 5.89
CA LYS A 91 9.20 -11.25 6.19
C LYS A 91 8.70 -10.47 4.97
N VAL A 92 7.56 -10.89 4.43
CA VAL A 92 6.92 -10.31 3.24
C VAL A 92 6.45 -8.86 3.48
N TYR A 93 6.27 -8.47 4.74
CA TYR A 93 5.93 -7.11 5.19
C TYR A 93 6.31 -6.94 6.67
N ALA A 94 6.30 -5.69 7.15
CA ALA A 94 6.43 -5.33 8.55
C ALA A 94 5.20 -4.53 9.03
N VAL A 95 4.62 -4.92 10.17
CA VAL A 95 3.58 -4.12 10.83
C VAL A 95 4.26 -3.00 11.60
N CYS A 96 3.96 -1.76 11.23
CA CYS A 96 4.57 -0.57 11.81
C CYS A 96 3.84 -0.10 13.07
N ARG A 97 2.51 -0.09 13.04
CA ARG A 97 1.66 0.28 14.16
C ARG A 97 0.25 -0.26 13.98
N THR A 98 -0.37 -0.68 15.07
CA THR A 98 -1.79 -1.04 15.11
C THR A 98 -2.47 -0.24 16.23
N TYR A 99 -3.65 0.28 15.96
CA TYR A 99 -4.49 0.99 16.91
C TYR A 99 -5.94 0.53 16.70
N GLY A 100 -6.64 0.04 17.75
CA GLY A 100 -8.04 -0.37 17.60
C GLY A 100 -8.46 -1.64 18.35
N TYR A 101 -9.48 -2.32 17.80
CA TYR A 101 -10.36 -3.31 18.47
C TYR A 101 -9.75 -4.65 18.92
N TYR A 102 -8.42 -4.81 18.91
CA TYR A 102 -7.81 -6.10 19.20
C TYR A 102 -7.43 -6.26 20.68
N GLY A 103 -8.33 -6.94 21.41
CA GLY A 103 -8.07 -7.55 22.71
C GLY A 103 -8.42 -6.67 23.91
N GLY A 104 -9.63 -6.84 24.45
CA GLY A 104 -10.01 -6.52 25.84
C GLY A 104 -9.29 -5.32 26.47
N GLY A 105 -9.56 -4.12 25.98
CA GLY A 105 -8.91 -2.88 26.42
C GLY A 105 -8.14 -2.21 25.29
N ILE A 106 -7.98 -0.89 25.40
CA ILE A 106 -7.12 -0.11 24.51
C ILE A 106 -5.67 -0.57 24.76
N ILE A 107 -5.20 -1.56 24.02
CA ILE A 107 -3.80 -1.99 24.08
C ILE A 107 -3.02 -1.18 23.06
N ASP A 108 -2.48 -0.04 23.51
CA ASP A 108 -1.26 0.50 22.91
C ASP A 108 -0.15 -0.52 23.20
N ARG A 109 0.20 -1.35 22.21
CA ARG A 109 1.30 -2.31 22.34
C ARG A 109 2.68 -1.66 22.37
N ASP A 110 2.77 -0.33 22.43
CA ASP A 110 4.04 0.37 22.40
C ASP A 110 4.18 1.45 23.49
N LYS A 111 4.23 1.00 24.77
CA LYS A 111 4.71 1.84 25.88
C LYS A 111 6.22 2.14 25.81
N SER A 112 6.90 1.95 24.68
CA SER A 112 8.36 2.12 24.57
C SER A 112 8.82 3.44 23.94
N TYR A 113 7.93 4.28 23.41
CA TYR A 113 8.29 5.62 22.95
C TYR A 113 7.44 6.69 23.63
N GLY A 114 7.96 7.23 24.72
CA GLY A 114 7.36 8.36 25.43
C GLY A 114 7.29 9.61 24.54
N TRP A 115 6.14 9.80 23.89
CA TRP A 115 5.81 11.04 23.20
C TRP A 115 4.78 11.81 24.01
N ARG A 116 5.25 12.89 24.66
CA ARG A 116 4.38 13.91 25.22
C ARG A 116 3.58 14.53 24.08
N ARG A 117 2.25 14.55 24.22
CA ARG A 117 1.34 15.35 23.37
C ARG A 117 1.92 16.75 23.17
N PHE A 118 2.40 17.07 21.97
CA PHE A 118 2.55 18.45 21.55
C PHE A 118 1.15 19.01 21.29
N ARG A 119 0.47 19.43 22.37
CA ARG A 119 -0.68 20.30 22.27
C ARG A 119 -0.15 21.64 21.74
N ARG A 120 -0.67 22.04 20.59
CA ARG A 120 -0.35 23.27 19.87
C ARG A 120 -0.69 24.49 20.77
N GLN A 121 0.25 24.93 21.60
CA GLN A 121 0.20 26.26 22.23
C GLN A 121 0.90 27.24 21.29
N LEU A 122 0.12 27.85 20.41
CA LEU A 122 0.47 29.11 19.80
C LEU A 122 0.40 30.16 20.92
N ASN A 123 1.57 30.59 21.42
CA ASN A 123 1.67 31.79 22.26
C ASN A 123 1.24 32.99 21.42
N VAL A 124 -0.03 33.39 21.55
CA VAL A 124 -0.42 34.78 21.30
C VAL A 124 0.19 35.56 22.45
N ARG A 125 1.25 36.33 22.16
CA ARG A 125 1.73 37.36 23.08
C ARG A 125 0.62 38.40 23.18
N GLU A 126 -0.08 38.42 24.31
CA GLU A 126 -0.88 39.57 24.72
C GLU A 126 0.05 40.79 24.80
N VAL A 127 -0.25 41.78 23.98
CA VAL A 127 0.28 43.14 24.12
C VAL A 127 -0.53 43.76 25.24
N THR A 128 0.09 43.95 26.39
CA THR A 128 -0.42 44.80 27.46
C THR A 128 -0.35 46.24 26.98
N ASP A 129 -1.52 46.87 26.78
CA ASP A 129 -1.62 48.32 26.76
C ASP A 129 -2.24 48.76 28.09
N SER A 130 -1.53 49.65 28.76
CA SER A 130 -1.87 50.22 30.05
C SER A 130 -1.89 51.72 29.87
N THR A 131 -3.06 52.35 30.02
CA THR A 131 -3.15 53.74 30.48
C THR A 131 -4.54 54.04 31.06
N ASP A 132 -4.49 54.86 32.10
CA ASP A 132 -5.50 55.21 33.10
C ASP A 132 -6.71 56.03 32.61
N GLY A 133 -7.77 56.04 33.43
CA GLY A 133 -8.33 57.31 33.92
C GLY A 133 -9.87 57.48 33.91
N GLY A 134 -10.47 57.51 35.10
CA GLY A 134 -11.43 58.59 35.45
C GLY A 134 -12.93 58.29 35.56
N GLY A 135 -13.38 57.89 36.76
CA GLY A 135 -14.40 58.56 37.60
C GLY A 135 -15.85 58.81 37.13
N GLY A 136 -16.83 58.46 38.00
CA GLY A 136 -18.04 59.28 38.19
C GLY A 136 -19.42 58.59 38.34
N SER A 137 -19.75 58.18 39.57
CA SER A 137 -21.06 58.26 40.29
C SER A 137 -22.44 57.87 39.69
N SER A 138 -23.14 57.06 40.50
CA SER A 138 -24.59 57.04 40.87
C SER A 138 -25.68 56.78 39.82
N ASP A 139 -26.41 55.66 39.94
CA ASP A 139 -27.73 55.59 40.61
C ASP A 139 -28.40 54.18 40.54
N ARG A 140 -28.94 53.74 41.68
CA ARG A 140 -30.20 52.99 41.95
C ARG A 140 -30.63 51.77 41.09
N ASN A 141 -30.46 50.57 41.67
CA ASN A 141 -31.45 49.51 42.06
C ASN A 141 -32.65 49.09 41.12
N PRO A 142 -33.29 47.91 41.33
CA PRO A 142 -33.04 46.68 40.56
C PRO A 142 -34.34 46.04 39.97
N ALA A 143 -34.24 45.13 38.99
CA ALA A 143 -35.25 44.07 38.79
C ALA A 143 -34.85 43.01 37.76
N ASN A 144 -35.00 41.75 38.17
CA ASN A 144 -35.40 40.57 37.39
C ASN A 144 -34.59 40.14 36.14
N GLY A 145 -33.89 39.02 36.30
CA GLY A 145 -33.55 38.10 35.21
C GLY A 145 -32.92 36.84 35.80
N GLY A 146 -33.69 35.75 35.89
CA GLY A 146 -33.37 34.56 36.67
C GLY A 146 -32.13 33.79 36.22
N ASP A 147 -31.30 33.43 37.20
CA ASP A 147 -30.26 32.40 37.10
C ASP A 147 -30.90 31.01 37.03
N GLY A 148 -31.03 30.49 35.81
CA GLY A 148 -31.26 29.07 35.55
C GLY A 148 -29.97 28.28 35.67
N ARG A 149 -29.55 27.98 36.90
CA ARG A 149 -28.46 27.04 37.19
C ARG A 149 -28.93 25.61 36.94
N ALA A 150 -28.93 25.18 35.68
CA ALA A 150 -29.14 23.78 35.33
C ALA A 150 -27.84 23.00 35.54
N SER A 151 -27.80 22.28 36.65
CA SER A 151 -26.89 21.17 36.92
C SER A 151 -26.92 20.18 35.76
N ILE A 152 -25.83 20.08 34.98
CA ILE A 152 -25.64 18.98 34.02
C ILE A 152 -25.27 17.75 34.85
N THR A 153 -26.30 17.04 35.31
CA THR A 153 -26.20 15.68 35.81
C THR A 153 -25.98 14.74 34.64
N ASP A 154 -24.96 13.88 34.79
CA ASP A 154 -24.76 12.59 34.14
C ASP A 154 -25.77 12.22 33.04
N TYR A 155 -25.35 12.37 31.78
CA TYR A 155 -25.81 11.46 30.75
C TYR A 155 -25.02 10.16 30.94
N ALA A 156 -25.60 9.30 31.79
CA ALA A 156 -25.24 7.90 31.87
C ALA A 156 -25.18 7.31 30.45
N VAL A 157 -24.01 6.75 30.14
CA VAL A 157 -23.74 5.93 28.96
C VAL A 157 -24.71 4.76 28.97
N GLY A 158 -25.78 4.89 28.19
CA GLY A 158 -26.74 3.85 27.93
C GLY A 158 -26.26 2.92 26.82
N SER A 159 -25.77 1.76 27.24
CA SER A 159 -25.97 0.45 26.61
C SER A 159 -25.28 0.14 25.27
N GLY A 160 -24.18 -0.63 25.36
CA GLY A 160 -23.49 -1.27 24.25
C GLY A 160 -24.25 -2.45 23.65
N GLY A 161 -25.35 -2.17 22.94
CA GLY A 161 -26.11 -3.15 22.16
C GLY A 161 -26.01 -2.98 20.64
N GLU A 162 -25.90 -1.75 20.14
CA GLU A 162 -26.00 -1.47 18.70
C GLU A 162 -24.66 -1.62 17.95
N ALA A 163 -23.54 -1.37 18.65
CA ALA A 163 -22.21 -1.50 18.06
C ALA A 163 -21.81 -2.95 17.73
N ASP A 164 -22.47 -3.95 18.34
CA ASP A 164 -22.17 -5.37 18.14
C ASP A 164 -23.01 -6.02 17.02
N GLU A 165 -23.96 -5.27 16.46
CA GLU A 165 -24.80 -5.75 15.36
C GLU A 165 -24.26 -5.38 13.97
N VAL A 166 -23.55 -4.25 13.88
CA VAL A 166 -23.02 -3.71 12.62
C VAL A 166 -21.77 -4.50 12.17
N ALA A 167 -21.70 -4.91 10.92
CA ALA A 167 -20.52 -5.60 10.38
C ALA A 167 -19.28 -4.68 10.35
N LEU A 168 -18.11 -5.21 10.72
CA LEU A 168 -16.82 -4.54 10.61
C LEU A 168 -16.39 -4.40 9.15
N ILE A 169 -15.90 -3.22 8.75
CA ILE A 169 -15.28 -3.02 7.43
C ILE A 169 -13.76 -3.00 7.61
N TYR A 170 -13.04 -3.95 7.01
CA TYR A 170 -11.61 -3.81 6.74
C TYR A 170 -11.42 -3.03 5.45
N PHE A 171 -11.04 -1.75 5.58
CA PHE A 171 -10.74 -0.91 4.43
C PHE A 171 -9.25 -1.02 4.11
N ILE A 172 -8.90 -1.63 2.98
CA ILE A 172 -7.51 -1.87 2.58
C ILE A 172 -7.09 -0.78 1.60
N THR A 173 -6.08 0.00 1.97
CA THR A 173 -5.52 1.08 1.15
C THR A 173 -4.06 0.81 0.83
N PRO A 174 -3.73 0.42 -0.41
CA PRO A 174 -2.36 0.50 -0.90
C PRO A 174 -1.95 1.97 -1.03
N THR A 175 -0.74 2.30 -0.63
CA THR A 175 -0.15 3.63 -0.84
C THR A 175 1.34 3.51 -1.15
N TYR A 176 1.95 4.60 -1.59
CA TYR A 176 3.39 4.66 -1.85
C TYR A 176 3.91 6.11 -1.75
N PRO A 177 5.22 6.28 -1.47
CA PRO A 177 5.82 7.61 -1.35
C PRO A 177 5.71 8.44 -2.63
N ARG A 178 5.00 9.56 -2.54
CA ARG A 178 4.88 10.60 -3.58
C ARG A 178 4.47 11.92 -2.95
N ARG A 179 4.64 13.04 -3.68
CA ARG A 179 4.38 14.38 -3.12
C ARG A 179 2.92 14.59 -2.71
N GLU A 180 1.98 13.88 -3.35
CA GLU A 180 0.55 13.94 -3.05
C GLU A 180 0.15 13.01 -1.89
N GLN A 181 0.99 12.07 -1.46
CA GLN A 181 0.60 10.95 -0.57
C GLN A 181 -0.15 11.42 0.68
N VAL A 182 0.39 12.41 1.40
CA VAL A 182 -0.22 12.94 2.62
C VAL A 182 -1.58 13.57 2.32
N ALA A 183 -1.72 14.31 1.22
CA ALA A 183 -2.99 14.94 0.85
C ALA A 183 -4.06 13.89 0.51
N GLU A 184 -3.67 12.84 -0.21
CA GLU A 184 -4.56 11.72 -0.56
C GLU A 184 -5.06 10.98 0.69
N LEU A 185 -4.12 10.60 1.57
CA LEU A 185 -4.48 9.96 2.85
C LEU A 185 -5.29 10.90 3.75
N THR A 186 -5.07 12.22 3.68
CA THR A 186 -5.84 13.20 4.47
C THR A 186 -7.30 13.23 4.06
N ARG A 187 -7.60 13.40 2.76
CA ARG A 187 -9.00 13.44 2.30
C ARG A 187 -9.70 12.09 2.44
N LEU A 188 -8.97 11.00 2.25
CA LEU A 188 -9.49 9.66 2.48
C LEU A 188 -9.81 9.43 3.96
N GLY A 189 -8.87 9.72 4.87
CA GLY A 189 -9.09 9.62 6.31
C GLY A 189 -10.26 10.46 6.81
N GLN A 190 -10.40 11.69 6.30
CA GLN A 190 -11.56 12.55 6.57
C GLN A 190 -12.89 11.99 6.04
N THR A 191 -12.87 11.17 4.99
CA THR A 191 -14.08 10.46 4.55
C THR A 191 -14.37 9.27 5.46
N LEU A 192 -13.35 8.47 5.77
CA LEU A 192 -13.48 7.24 6.54
C LEU A 192 -13.87 7.49 8.02
N MET A 193 -13.56 8.65 8.58
CA MET A 193 -13.94 8.98 9.98
C MET A 193 -15.46 9.07 10.19
N HIS A 194 -16.24 9.21 9.11
CA HIS A 194 -17.69 9.17 9.15
C HIS A 194 -18.27 7.76 9.08
N VAL A 195 -17.43 6.73 8.94
CA VAL A 195 -17.85 5.35 8.74
C VAL A 195 -17.71 4.58 10.06
N PRO A 196 -18.82 4.18 10.72
CA PRO A 196 -18.76 3.50 12.02
C PRO A 196 -18.13 2.11 11.90
N ARG A 197 -17.53 1.56 12.97
CA ARG A 197 -16.98 0.18 12.99
C ARG A 197 -16.20 -0.17 11.70
N LEU A 198 -15.19 0.64 11.40
CA LEU A 198 -14.24 0.47 10.30
C LEU A 198 -12.83 0.32 10.87
N HIS A 199 -12.03 -0.57 10.28
CA HIS A 199 -10.61 -0.73 10.56
C HIS A 199 -9.83 -0.47 9.28
N TRP A 200 -9.02 0.59 9.29
CA TRP A 200 -8.28 1.05 8.12
C TRP A 200 -6.89 0.40 8.05
N ILE A 201 -6.65 -0.44 7.05
CA ILE A 201 -5.34 -1.03 6.80
C ILE A 201 -4.63 -0.21 5.74
N VAL A 202 -3.65 0.59 6.17
CA VAL A 202 -2.80 1.39 5.28
C VAL A 202 -1.51 0.61 5.02
N ALA A 203 -1.35 0.11 3.81
CA ALA A 203 -0.19 -0.69 3.42
C ALA A 203 0.66 0.09 2.40
N ASP A 204 1.91 0.36 2.74
CA ASP A 204 2.80 1.33 2.08
C ASP A 204 3.93 0.62 1.32
N ASP A 205 4.09 0.89 0.01
CA ASP A 205 5.14 0.31 -0.85
C ASP A 205 6.50 0.94 -0.53
N ARG A 206 7.03 0.57 0.63
CA ARG A 206 8.33 0.96 1.14
C ARG A 206 8.89 -0.12 2.06
N PRO A 207 10.23 -0.21 2.19
CA PRO A 207 10.87 -1.23 3.03
C PRO A 207 10.78 -0.95 4.53
N ASP A 208 10.54 0.30 4.91
CA ASP A 208 10.61 0.85 6.27
C ASP A 208 9.34 1.63 6.64
N CYS A 209 9.08 1.83 7.92
CA CYS A 209 7.90 2.58 8.37
C CYS A 209 8.06 4.10 8.16
N SER A 210 7.08 4.74 7.51
CA SER A 210 7.04 6.19 7.32
C SER A 210 6.67 6.92 8.60
N GLN A 211 7.56 7.79 9.10
CA GLN A 211 7.21 8.69 10.20
C GLN A 211 6.05 9.62 9.86
N GLN A 212 5.95 10.02 8.59
CA GLN A 212 4.90 10.92 8.07
C GLN A 212 3.53 10.28 8.24
N THR A 213 3.40 9.02 7.78
CA THR A 213 2.16 8.25 7.88
C THR A 213 1.86 7.89 9.34
N MET A 214 2.87 7.51 10.14
CA MET A 214 2.68 7.22 11.57
C MET A 214 2.20 8.42 12.39
N ASN A 215 2.56 9.64 11.97
CA ASN A 215 2.08 10.88 12.58
C ASN A 215 0.68 11.27 12.08
N LEU A 216 0.35 10.98 10.83
CA LEU A 216 -0.92 11.36 10.20
C LEU A 216 -2.10 10.49 10.66
N LEU A 217 -1.96 9.16 10.65
CA LEU A 217 -3.09 8.25 10.91
C LEU A 217 -3.79 8.46 12.28
N PRO A 218 -3.08 8.77 13.38
CA PRO A 218 -3.72 9.10 14.66
C PRO A 218 -4.71 10.27 14.60
N ASP A 219 -4.55 11.22 13.67
CA ASP A 219 -5.36 12.44 13.61
C ASP A 219 -6.83 12.15 13.26
N PHE A 220 -7.13 11.02 12.62
CA PHE A 220 -8.50 10.67 12.21
C PHE A 220 -9.31 9.96 13.28
N GLY A 221 -8.66 9.44 14.34
CA GLY A 221 -9.34 8.68 15.40
C GLY A 221 -9.97 7.35 14.95
N ILE A 222 -9.65 6.87 13.75
CA ILE A 222 -10.14 5.61 13.18
C ILE A 222 -9.22 4.48 13.62
N PRO A 223 -9.73 3.31 14.02
CA PRO A 223 -8.93 2.09 14.16
C PRO A 223 -8.14 1.79 12.89
N TYR A 224 -6.83 1.52 13.00
CA TYR A 224 -5.98 1.28 11.86
C TYR A 224 -4.85 0.27 12.09
N THR A 225 -4.34 -0.29 11.00
CA THR A 225 -3.06 -1.00 10.94
C THR A 225 -2.22 -0.37 9.85
N TYR A 226 -1.03 0.11 10.20
CA TYR A 226 -0.05 0.61 9.25
C TYR A 226 1.00 -0.47 8.97
N ILE A 227 1.22 -0.79 7.68
CA ILE A 227 2.09 -1.87 7.22
C ILE A 227 3.08 -1.34 6.19
N ALA A 228 4.37 -1.63 6.34
CA ALA A 228 5.37 -1.47 5.29
C ALA A 228 5.47 -2.78 4.49
N SER A 229 5.22 -2.71 3.19
CA SER A 229 5.12 -3.88 2.30
C SER A 229 5.72 -3.56 0.93
N PRO A 230 7.05 -3.63 0.79
CA PRO A 230 7.73 -3.21 -0.44
C PRO A 230 7.40 -4.17 -1.59
N MET A 231 7.12 -3.60 -2.76
CA MET A 231 7.01 -4.38 -3.98
C MET A 231 8.37 -4.97 -4.37
N PRO A 232 8.44 -6.30 -4.66
CA PRO A 232 9.67 -6.93 -5.08
C PRO A 232 10.31 -6.24 -6.29
N ALA A 233 11.64 -6.11 -6.28
CA ALA A 233 12.38 -5.36 -7.30
C ALA A 233 12.18 -5.88 -8.74
N ILE A 234 11.86 -7.17 -8.90
CA ILE A 234 11.55 -7.78 -10.19
C ILE A 234 10.31 -7.15 -10.86
N TYR A 235 9.34 -6.69 -10.08
CA TYR A 235 8.10 -6.08 -10.60
C TYR A 235 8.20 -4.55 -10.72
N LYS A 236 9.19 -3.92 -10.08
CA LYS A 236 9.46 -2.48 -10.21
C LYS A 236 10.01 -2.07 -11.58
N ARG A 237 10.56 -3.03 -12.33
CA ARG A 237 11.20 -2.81 -13.63
C ARG A 237 10.43 -3.44 -14.80
N ALA A 238 9.16 -3.80 -14.60
CA ALA A 238 8.33 -4.37 -15.66
C ALA A 238 8.20 -3.37 -16.82
N THR A 239 8.40 -3.85 -18.05
CA THR A 239 8.42 -3.04 -19.27
C THR A 239 7.03 -2.69 -19.80
N ASP A 240 6.03 -3.53 -19.51
CA ASP A 240 4.68 -3.37 -20.06
C ASP A 240 3.81 -2.51 -19.13
N ALA A 241 3.48 -3.05 -17.95
CA ALA A 241 2.68 -2.38 -16.93
C ALA A 241 3.11 -2.85 -15.53
N ILE A 242 3.29 -1.89 -14.62
CA ILE A 242 3.68 -2.16 -13.24
C ILE A 242 2.43 -2.54 -12.43
N PRO A 243 2.36 -3.74 -11.81
CA PRO A 243 1.22 -4.18 -11.00
C PRO A 243 1.24 -3.50 -9.62
N ARG A 244 0.76 -2.25 -9.58
CA ARG A 244 0.82 -1.40 -8.38
C ARG A 244 -0.14 -1.92 -7.29
N GLY A 245 0.28 -1.79 -6.03
CA GLY A 245 -0.57 -2.11 -4.88
C GLY A 245 -0.69 -3.60 -4.56
N VAL A 246 -0.23 -4.52 -5.42
CA VAL A 246 -0.36 -5.98 -5.18
C VAL A 246 0.32 -6.42 -3.88
N SER A 247 1.55 -5.98 -3.61
CA SER A 247 2.25 -6.34 -2.36
C SER A 247 1.51 -5.85 -1.12
N ASN A 248 0.95 -4.64 -1.21
CA ASN A 248 0.21 -3.99 -0.14
C ASN A 248 -1.11 -4.72 0.15
N ARG A 249 -1.91 -5.00 -0.88
CA ARG A 249 -3.16 -5.76 -0.75
C ARG A 249 -2.91 -7.16 -0.21
N ARG A 250 -1.86 -7.84 -0.68
CA ARG A 250 -1.43 -9.16 -0.17
C ARG A 250 -1.01 -9.12 1.30
N ALA A 251 -0.24 -8.11 1.69
CA ALA A 251 0.17 -7.92 3.08
C ALA A 251 -1.05 -7.71 4.00
N ALA A 252 -1.99 -6.87 3.58
CA ALA A 252 -3.25 -6.64 4.29
C ALA A 252 -4.10 -7.91 4.41
N ILE A 253 -4.30 -8.66 3.32
CA ILE A 253 -5.00 -9.95 3.33
C ILE A 253 -4.34 -10.94 4.30
N ASN A 254 -3.01 -11.04 4.28
CA ASN A 254 -2.29 -11.93 5.20
C ASN A 254 -2.41 -11.45 6.65
N TRP A 255 -2.37 -10.15 6.89
CA TRP A 255 -2.58 -9.59 8.22
C TRP A 255 -3.99 -9.92 8.74
N ILE A 256 -5.03 -9.79 7.92
CA ILE A 256 -6.40 -10.15 8.29
C ILE A 256 -6.48 -11.64 8.66
N ARG A 257 -5.93 -12.54 7.82
CA ARG A 257 -5.90 -13.99 8.11
C ARG A 257 -5.27 -14.33 9.47
N LEU A 258 -4.25 -13.57 9.88
CA LEU A 258 -3.51 -13.81 11.12
C LEU A 258 -4.14 -13.17 12.35
N ASN A 259 -4.98 -12.14 12.19
CA ASN A 259 -5.44 -11.31 13.31
C ASN A 259 -6.96 -11.30 13.48
N HIS A 260 -7.73 -11.60 12.44
CA HIS A 260 -9.18 -11.64 12.53
C HIS A 260 -9.64 -12.90 13.27
N ASN A 261 -10.61 -12.74 14.17
CA ASN A 261 -11.25 -13.88 14.83
C ASN A 261 -12.13 -14.61 13.82
N ILE A 262 -11.79 -15.86 13.48
CA ILE A 262 -12.54 -16.65 12.50
C ILE A 262 -14.02 -16.86 12.88
N ASP A 263 -14.37 -16.77 14.16
CA ASP A 263 -15.76 -16.88 14.61
C ASP A 263 -16.57 -15.60 14.36
N ASP A 264 -15.91 -14.45 14.14
CA ASP A 264 -16.57 -13.20 13.76
C ASP A 264 -16.90 -13.19 12.26
N THR A 265 -18.04 -13.76 11.90
CA THR A 265 -18.54 -13.78 10.52
C THR A 265 -19.01 -12.42 10.00
N LYS A 266 -19.14 -11.41 10.88
CA LYS A 266 -19.68 -10.09 10.56
C LYS A 266 -18.55 -9.11 10.21
N ALA A 267 -17.72 -9.48 9.23
CA ALA A 267 -16.77 -8.54 8.65
C ALA A 267 -16.69 -8.64 7.12
N VAL A 268 -16.45 -7.48 6.50
CA VAL A 268 -16.31 -7.32 5.06
C VAL A 268 -14.97 -6.67 4.76
N ILE A 269 -14.38 -7.06 3.63
CA ILE A 269 -13.12 -6.52 3.14
C ILE A 269 -13.43 -5.69 1.90
N TYR A 270 -12.93 -4.46 1.91
CA TYR A 270 -13.07 -3.54 0.80
C TYR A 270 -11.72 -2.97 0.41
N PHE A 271 -11.42 -2.98 -0.89
CA PHE A 271 -10.16 -2.45 -1.44
C PHE A 271 -10.44 -1.04 -1.96
N GLY A 272 -9.79 -0.04 -1.36
CA GLY A 272 -9.95 1.35 -1.76
C GLY A 272 -8.58 2.02 -1.88
N ASP A 273 -8.19 2.32 -3.11
CA ASP A 273 -6.94 3.02 -3.42
C ASP A 273 -6.98 4.44 -2.84
N ASP A 274 -5.81 4.98 -2.48
CA ASP A 274 -5.71 6.23 -1.73
C ASP A 274 -6.15 7.48 -2.51
N ASP A 275 -6.22 7.39 -3.85
CA ASP A 275 -6.64 8.48 -4.74
C ASP A 275 -8.10 8.38 -5.23
N ASN A 276 -8.83 7.32 -4.87
CA ASN A 276 -10.23 7.18 -5.23
C ASN A 276 -11.13 8.16 -4.43
N THR A 277 -12.39 8.29 -4.85
CA THR A 277 -13.41 9.10 -4.15
C THR A 277 -14.60 8.24 -3.80
N PHE A 278 -15.07 8.31 -2.54
CA PHE A 278 -16.10 7.41 -2.00
C PHE A 278 -17.28 8.20 -1.45
N HIS A 279 -18.50 7.85 -1.88
CA HIS A 279 -19.72 8.35 -1.26
C HIS A 279 -20.03 7.57 0.03
N LEU A 280 -20.52 8.22 1.09
CA LEU A 280 -20.74 7.55 2.39
C LEU A 280 -21.76 6.41 2.33
N ASP A 281 -22.74 6.49 1.43
CA ASP A 281 -23.73 5.41 1.23
C ASP A 281 -23.10 4.09 0.76
N LEU A 282 -21.95 4.14 0.08
CA LEU A 282 -21.22 2.93 -0.31
C LEU A 282 -20.95 2.03 0.90
N PHE A 283 -20.53 2.62 2.02
CA PHE A 283 -20.22 1.89 3.23
C PHE A 283 -21.45 1.32 3.93
N LYS A 284 -22.66 1.80 3.60
CA LYS A 284 -23.91 1.19 4.06
C LYS A 284 -24.24 -0.02 3.20
N GLU A 285 -24.08 0.10 1.88
CA GLU A 285 -24.32 -0.97 0.90
C GLU A 285 -23.46 -2.22 1.18
N ILE A 286 -22.14 -2.04 1.31
CA ILE A 286 -21.19 -3.15 1.40
C ILE A 286 -21.19 -3.87 2.76
N ARG A 287 -21.76 -3.27 3.82
CA ARG A 287 -21.82 -3.94 5.14
C ARG A 287 -22.65 -5.20 5.13
N THR A 288 -23.63 -5.25 4.24
CA THR A 288 -24.59 -6.35 4.16
C THR A 288 -24.08 -7.51 3.30
N THR A 289 -22.83 -7.46 2.84
CA THR A 289 -22.23 -8.48 1.96
C THR A 289 -22.10 -9.82 2.67
N LYS A 290 -22.82 -10.81 2.15
CA LYS A 290 -22.82 -12.19 2.67
C LYS A 290 -21.70 -13.02 2.05
N LYS A 291 -21.47 -12.86 0.75
CA LYS A 291 -20.39 -13.53 0.02
C LYS A 291 -19.55 -12.51 -0.75
N ILE A 292 -20.13 -11.90 -1.77
CA ILE A 292 -19.48 -10.86 -2.57
C ILE A 292 -20.52 -9.88 -3.08
N SER A 293 -20.26 -8.60 -2.89
CA SER A 293 -21.06 -7.52 -3.47
C SER A 293 -20.32 -6.86 -4.62
N MET A 294 -21.04 -6.47 -5.66
CA MET A 294 -20.49 -5.67 -6.76
C MET A 294 -21.40 -4.48 -7.09
N PHE A 295 -20.78 -3.41 -7.58
CA PHE A 295 -21.45 -2.13 -7.87
C PHE A 295 -20.65 -1.33 -8.91
N PRO A 296 -21.26 -0.30 -9.54
CA PRO A 296 -20.60 0.52 -10.55
C PRO A 296 -19.48 1.39 -9.97
N VAL A 297 -18.41 1.55 -10.75
CA VAL A 297 -17.31 2.49 -10.49
C VAL A 297 -17.24 3.51 -11.61
N GLY A 298 -17.30 4.80 -11.26
CA GLY A 298 -17.19 5.90 -12.22
C GLY A 298 -15.74 6.24 -12.57
N LEU A 299 -15.56 6.91 -13.72
CA LEU A 299 -14.27 7.38 -14.25
C LEU A 299 -13.26 6.26 -14.54
N VAL A 300 -13.73 5.05 -14.85
CA VAL A 300 -12.89 3.92 -15.22
C VAL A 300 -12.79 3.81 -16.74
N GLY A 301 -11.56 3.76 -17.23
CA GLY A 301 -11.24 3.48 -18.63
C GLY A 301 -11.94 4.38 -19.65
N GLU A 302 -12.16 3.88 -20.86
CA GLU A 302 -12.73 4.66 -21.96
C GLU A 302 -14.24 4.87 -21.84
N TYR A 303 -14.93 3.98 -21.12
CA TYR A 303 -16.40 4.08 -20.95
C TYR A 303 -16.80 5.03 -19.82
N ALA A 304 -15.82 5.55 -19.07
CA ALA A 304 -16.03 6.33 -17.85
C ALA A 304 -16.86 5.60 -16.76
N ILE A 305 -17.06 4.29 -16.92
CA ILE A 305 -17.81 3.42 -16.03
C ILE A 305 -17.29 1.98 -16.18
N SER A 306 -17.16 1.28 -15.05
CA SER A 306 -17.05 -0.18 -14.99
C SER A 306 -18.19 -0.68 -14.12
N SER A 307 -19.05 -1.56 -14.63
CA SER A 307 -20.27 -1.96 -13.94
C SER A 307 -20.68 -3.40 -14.21
N PRO A 308 -21.22 -4.14 -13.21
CA PRO A 308 -22.05 -5.31 -13.49
C PRO A 308 -23.31 -4.90 -14.26
N ILE A 309 -23.80 -5.80 -15.11
CA ILE A 309 -25.10 -5.70 -15.76
C ILE A 309 -26.08 -6.55 -14.97
N VAL A 310 -27.17 -5.94 -14.50
CA VAL A 310 -28.14 -6.59 -13.62
C VAL A 310 -29.48 -6.76 -14.33
N GLU A 311 -30.01 -7.98 -14.31
CA GLU A 311 -31.37 -8.30 -14.77
C GLU A 311 -32.09 -9.08 -13.66
N LYS A 312 -33.30 -8.64 -13.29
CA LYS A 312 -34.12 -9.28 -12.24
C LYS A 312 -33.36 -9.52 -10.92
N GLY A 313 -32.53 -8.55 -10.52
CA GLY A 313 -31.73 -8.60 -9.30
C GLY A 313 -30.55 -9.57 -9.34
N LYS A 314 -30.16 -10.06 -10.52
CA LYS A 314 -29.01 -10.95 -10.73
C LYS A 314 -28.05 -10.37 -11.74
N VAL A 315 -26.76 -10.59 -11.52
CA VAL A 315 -25.73 -10.20 -12.50
C VAL A 315 -25.78 -11.15 -13.68
N VAL A 316 -25.88 -10.61 -14.89
CA VAL A 316 -25.92 -11.36 -16.16
C VAL A 316 -24.69 -11.12 -17.03
N GLY A 317 -23.86 -10.15 -16.66
CA GLY A 317 -22.65 -9.79 -17.39
C GLY A 317 -22.00 -8.55 -16.81
N PHE A 318 -21.10 -7.95 -17.57
CA PHE A 318 -20.34 -6.77 -17.16
C PHE A 318 -20.19 -5.80 -18.33
N PHE A 319 -20.20 -4.51 -18.01
CA PHE A 319 -19.98 -3.39 -18.90
C PHE A 319 -18.68 -2.69 -18.48
N ASP A 320 -17.60 -2.94 -19.20
CA ASP A 320 -16.24 -2.50 -18.87
C ASP A 320 -15.45 -2.27 -20.16
N SER A 321 -14.61 -1.23 -20.18
CA SER A 321 -13.88 -0.81 -21.39
C SER A 321 -12.67 -1.67 -21.73
N TRP A 322 -12.31 -2.66 -20.90
CA TRP A 322 -11.15 -3.51 -21.15
C TRP A 322 -11.54 -4.99 -21.36
N PRO A 323 -11.90 -5.35 -22.61
CA PRO A 323 -12.24 -6.73 -22.97
C PRO A 323 -10.96 -7.59 -23.09
N ALA A 324 -10.51 -8.16 -21.98
CA ALA A 324 -9.31 -9.01 -21.91
C ALA A 324 -9.61 -10.50 -21.65
N LYS A 325 -10.80 -10.99 -22.05
CA LYS A 325 -11.31 -12.34 -21.73
C LYS A 325 -11.22 -12.68 -20.23
N ARG A 326 -11.43 -11.67 -19.39
CA ARG A 326 -11.51 -11.80 -17.93
C ARG A 326 -12.84 -12.46 -17.55
N LYS A 327 -12.84 -13.32 -16.54
CA LYS A 327 -14.06 -13.84 -15.93
C LYS A 327 -14.79 -12.72 -15.19
N PHE A 328 -14.03 -11.86 -14.51
CA PHE A 328 -14.55 -10.70 -13.78
C PHE A 328 -13.89 -9.41 -14.26
N PRO A 329 -14.43 -8.76 -15.31
CA PRO A 329 -13.94 -7.49 -15.78
C PRO A 329 -14.50 -6.34 -14.94
N VAL A 330 -13.97 -6.19 -13.72
CA VAL A 330 -14.34 -5.11 -12.78
C VAL A 330 -13.09 -4.39 -12.30
N ASP A 331 -13.27 -3.13 -11.90
CA ASP A 331 -12.26 -2.36 -11.18
C ASP A 331 -12.09 -2.85 -9.73
N MET A 332 -10.90 -2.69 -9.14
CA MET A 332 -10.60 -3.08 -7.76
C MET A 332 -11.57 -2.47 -6.74
N ALA A 333 -12.02 -1.22 -6.97
CA ALA A 333 -12.95 -0.52 -6.09
C ALA A 333 -14.41 -0.97 -6.28
N GLY A 334 -14.72 -1.81 -7.27
CA GLY A 334 -16.09 -2.18 -7.66
C GLY A 334 -16.69 -3.36 -6.91
N PHE A 335 -15.98 -3.92 -5.92
CA PHE A 335 -16.47 -5.07 -5.16
C PHE A 335 -16.01 -5.06 -3.69
N ALA A 336 -16.75 -5.76 -2.85
CA ALA A 336 -16.37 -6.09 -1.48
C ALA A 336 -16.66 -7.58 -1.21
N ILE A 337 -15.86 -8.21 -0.36
CA ILE A 337 -16.00 -9.64 -0.03
C ILE A 337 -16.26 -9.84 1.45
N ASN A 338 -17.02 -10.87 1.81
CA ASN A 338 -17.11 -11.30 3.20
C ASN A 338 -15.76 -11.92 3.64
N VAL A 339 -15.29 -11.58 4.84
CA VAL A 339 -14.00 -12.02 5.38
C VAL A 339 -13.86 -13.55 5.42
N GLN A 340 -14.97 -14.27 5.58
CA GLN A 340 -14.99 -15.74 5.67
C GLN A 340 -14.48 -16.42 4.41
N LEU A 341 -14.55 -15.75 3.25
CA LEU A 341 -13.97 -16.26 2.02
C LEU A 341 -12.45 -16.42 2.11
N LEU A 342 -11.75 -15.58 2.88
CA LEU A 342 -10.29 -15.70 3.05
C LEU A 342 -9.88 -16.95 3.82
N PHE A 343 -10.74 -17.44 4.73
CA PHE A 343 -10.50 -18.64 5.52
C PHE A 343 -10.95 -19.90 4.78
N LYS A 344 -12.06 -19.81 4.05
CA LYS A 344 -12.52 -20.89 3.16
C LYS A 344 -11.52 -21.16 2.03
N TYR A 345 -10.87 -20.11 1.52
CA TYR A 345 -9.88 -20.19 0.44
C TYR A 345 -8.54 -19.60 0.91
N PRO A 346 -7.77 -20.33 1.76
CA PRO A 346 -6.58 -19.81 2.43
C PRO A 346 -5.43 -19.47 1.48
N TYR A 347 -5.43 -20.04 0.26
CA TYR A 347 -4.43 -19.78 -0.77
C TYR A 347 -4.81 -18.68 -1.76
N ALA A 348 -6.02 -18.11 -1.66
CA ALA A 348 -6.44 -17.04 -2.56
C ALA A 348 -5.55 -15.80 -2.36
N THR A 349 -4.99 -15.30 -3.46
CA THR A 349 -4.11 -14.13 -3.47
C THR A 349 -4.16 -13.43 -4.82
N MET A 350 -3.81 -12.15 -4.85
CA MET A 350 -3.64 -11.40 -6.09
C MET A 350 -2.30 -11.76 -6.78
N PRO A 351 -2.29 -12.01 -8.09
CA PRO A 351 -1.05 -12.17 -8.85
C PRO A 351 -0.40 -10.83 -9.14
N TYR A 352 0.92 -10.81 -9.33
CA TYR A 352 1.64 -9.66 -9.90
C TYR A 352 1.46 -9.62 -11.42
N LYS A 353 0.22 -9.43 -11.88
CA LYS A 353 -0.13 -9.38 -13.31
C LYS A 353 -1.14 -8.27 -13.55
N ALA A 354 -0.65 -7.15 -14.07
CA ALA A 354 -1.47 -5.97 -14.35
C ALA A 354 -2.71 -6.32 -15.19
N GLY A 355 -3.87 -5.80 -14.79
CA GLY A 355 -5.16 -6.05 -15.43
C GLY A 355 -5.80 -7.41 -15.15
N PHE A 356 -5.12 -8.31 -14.42
CA PHE A 356 -5.64 -9.62 -14.03
C PHE A 356 -5.63 -9.82 -12.50
N GLU A 357 -5.43 -8.75 -11.74
CA GLU A 357 -5.28 -8.80 -10.28
C GLU A 357 -6.61 -9.20 -9.63
N GLU A 358 -7.68 -8.48 -9.98
CA GLU A 358 -9.06 -8.69 -9.54
C GLU A 358 -9.58 -10.03 -10.06
N ASP A 359 -9.47 -10.25 -11.37
CA ASP A 359 -9.98 -11.44 -12.06
C ASP A 359 -9.47 -12.74 -11.43
N ARG A 360 -8.15 -12.82 -11.20
CA ARG A 360 -7.52 -14.02 -10.63
C ARG A 360 -7.75 -14.14 -9.14
N PHE A 361 -7.84 -13.04 -8.41
CA PHE A 361 -8.18 -13.08 -6.99
C PHE A 361 -9.60 -13.60 -6.77
N LEU A 362 -10.59 -13.04 -7.48
CA LEU A 362 -11.99 -13.47 -7.42
C LEU A 362 -12.16 -14.91 -7.90
N SER A 363 -11.42 -15.32 -8.94
CA SER A 363 -11.39 -16.71 -9.39
C SER A 363 -10.81 -17.65 -8.32
N ALA A 364 -9.76 -17.24 -7.61
CA ALA A 364 -9.16 -18.04 -6.53
C ALA A 364 -10.09 -18.18 -5.30
N LEU A 365 -11.04 -17.26 -5.12
CA LEU A 365 -12.12 -17.37 -4.13
C LEU A 365 -13.31 -18.22 -4.62
N SER A 366 -13.17 -18.88 -5.78
CA SER A 366 -14.21 -19.71 -6.41
C SER A 366 -15.56 -18.99 -6.57
N ILE A 367 -15.52 -17.69 -6.84
CA ILE A 367 -16.73 -16.89 -7.10
C ILE A 367 -17.34 -17.30 -8.44
N GLN A 368 -18.67 -17.39 -8.48
CA GLN A 368 -19.47 -17.52 -9.69
C GLN A 368 -20.37 -16.29 -9.89
N LEU A 369 -21.00 -16.18 -11.06
CA LEU A 369 -21.80 -15.00 -11.40
C LEU A 369 -23.05 -14.88 -10.50
N GLU A 370 -23.65 -16.02 -10.19
CA GLU A 370 -24.83 -16.18 -9.35
C GLU A 370 -24.60 -15.85 -7.86
N ASP A 371 -23.33 -15.86 -7.43
CA ASP A 371 -22.91 -15.50 -6.08
C ASP A 371 -22.92 -14.00 -5.83
N ILE A 372 -22.93 -13.19 -6.90
CA ILE A 372 -22.77 -11.75 -6.82
C ILE A 372 -24.06 -11.11 -6.30
N GLU A 373 -23.91 -10.32 -5.24
CA GLU A 373 -24.95 -9.48 -4.66
C GLU A 373 -24.85 -8.07 -5.28
N PRO A 374 -25.69 -7.71 -6.27
CA PRO A 374 -25.66 -6.36 -6.83
C PRO A 374 -26.08 -5.34 -5.77
N LYS A 375 -25.32 -4.25 -5.66
CA LYS A 375 -25.57 -3.12 -4.74
C LYS A 375 -25.89 -1.85 -5.53
N ALA A 376 -26.04 -0.73 -4.83
CA ALA A 376 -26.24 0.60 -5.42
C ALA A 376 -27.45 0.63 -6.38
N GLU A 377 -28.60 0.21 -5.86
CA GLU A 377 -29.89 0.14 -6.59
C GLU A 377 -29.78 -0.70 -7.87
N ASN A 378 -29.41 -1.97 -7.74
CA ASN A 378 -29.18 -2.88 -8.88
C ASN A 378 -28.17 -2.31 -9.90
N CYS A 379 -27.08 -1.74 -9.40
CA CYS A 379 -26.02 -1.15 -10.22
C CYS A 379 -26.48 0.04 -11.09
N THR A 380 -27.48 0.82 -10.64
CA THR A 380 -27.93 2.03 -11.33
C THR A 380 -27.41 3.33 -10.72
N ARG A 381 -26.75 3.26 -9.56
CA ARG A 381 -26.08 4.40 -8.91
C ARG A 381 -24.57 4.22 -8.83
N ILE A 382 -23.84 5.32 -9.03
CA ILE A 382 -22.38 5.38 -8.83
C ILE A 382 -22.12 5.92 -7.43
N LEU A 383 -21.42 5.15 -6.60
CA LEU A 383 -21.07 5.53 -5.22
C LEU A 383 -19.55 5.58 -4.99
N VAL A 384 -18.75 5.26 -6.00
CA VAL A 384 -17.30 5.32 -5.98
C VAL A 384 -16.76 5.76 -7.35
N TRP A 385 -15.70 6.56 -7.34
CA TRP A 385 -15.04 7.06 -8.54
C TRP A 385 -13.55 6.79 -8.49
N HIS A 386 -13.01 6.29 -9.59
CA HIS A 386 -11.59 6.03 -9.78
C HIS A 386 -10.84 7.32 -10.18
N THR A 387 -10.91 8.33 -9.31
CA THR A 387 -10.19 9.60 -9.48
C THR A 387 -8.68 9.42 -9.40
N GLN A 388 -7.92 10.29 -10.07
CA GLN A 388 -6.46 10.32 -9.98
C GLN A 388 -5.97 11.76 -9.87
N THR A 389 -5.07 12.03 -8.93
CA THR A 389 -4.40 13.32 -8.87
C THR A 389 -3.34 13.43 -9.97
N ALA A 390 -3.31 14.59 -10.64
CA ALA A 390 -2.34 14.86 -11.68
C ALA A 390 -0.90 14.74 -11.14
N LYS A 391 -0.16 13.75 -11.65
CA LYS A 391 1.22 13.46 -11.22
C LYS A 391 2.16 14.57 -11.66
N LYS A 392 2.94 15.08 -10.73
CA LYS A 392 4.03 16.04 -11.00
C LYS A 392 5.30 15.61 -10.28
N PRO A 393 6.49 15.94 -10.81
CA PRO A 393 7.73 15.65 -10.12
C PRO A 393 7.76 16.37 -8.77
N LYS A 394 8.38 15.72 -7.78
CA LYS A 394 8.64 16.34 -6.48
C LYS A 394 9.63 17.49 -6.69
N PRO A 395 9.24 18.75 -6.40
CA PRO A 395 10.13 19.89 -6.60
C PRO A 395 11.19 19.92 -5.49
N THR A 396 12.37 20.44 -5.82
CA THR A 396 13.37 20.86 -4.83
C THR A 396 13.48 22.37 -4.88
N VAL A 397 13.20 23.04 -3.75
CA VAL A 397 13.33 24.49 -3.61
C VAL A 397 14.75 24.80 -3.19
N MET A 398 15.40 25.71 -3.92
CA MET A 398 16.73 26.19 -3.61
C MET A 398 16.65 27.47 -2.78
N VAL A 399 17.24 27.45 -1.58
CA VAL A 399 17.40 28.62 -0.69
C VAL A 399 18.89 28.92 -0.50
N ARG A 400 19.29 30.18 -0.42
CA ARG A 400 20.71 30.56 -0.23
C ARG A 400 21.25 30.14 1.13
N SER A 401 20.45 30.30 2.17
CA SER A 401 20.78 29.87 3.52
C SER A 401 19.50 29.68 4.31
N LYS A 402 19.29 28.46 4.81
CA LYS A 402 18.09 28.16 5.61
C LYS A 402 18.05 28.97 6.91
N ALA A 403 19.22 29.25 7.50
CA ALA A 403 19.34 30.06 8.72
C ALA A 403 18.99 31.54 8.51
N ALA A 404 19.14 32.04 7.29
CA ALA A 404 18.82 33.43 6.94
C ALA A 404 17.35 33.62 6.51
N LEU A 405 16.54 32.57 6.48
CA LEU A 405 15.14 32.67 6.07
C LEU A 405 14.31 33.44 7.10
N PRO A 406 13.44 34.37 6.66
CA PRO A 406 12.67 35.19 7.57
C PRO A 406 11.50 34.43 8.19
N GLY A 407 11.27 34.70 9.48
CA GLY A 407 10.06 34.30 10.20
C GLY A 407 9.81 32.79 10.16
N SER A 408 8.56 32.41 9.86
CA SER A 408 8.09 31.02 9.86
C SER A 408 8.54 30.19 8.64
N LEU A 409 9.20 30.81 7.65
CA LEU A 409 9.49 30.15 6.38
C LEU A 409 10.45 28.96 6.53
N ALA A 410 11.47 29.06 7.39
CA ALA A 410 12.39 27.95 7.65
C ALA A 410 11.64 26.71 8.17
N THR A 411 10.74 26.91 9.14
CA THR A 411 9.90 25.85 9.72
C THR A 411 8.93 25.29 8.69
N LEU A 412 8.35 26.13 7.83
CA LEU A 412 7.46 25.67 6.76
C LEU A 412 8.19 24.79 5.74
N LEU A 413 9.41 25.17 5.36
CA LEU A 413 10.23 24.37 4.44
C LEU A 413 10.67 23.03 5.04
N ASP A 414 10.86 22.96 6.36
CA ASP A 414 10.99 21.69 7.07
C ASP A 414 9.74 20.84 6.96
N GLN A 415 8.56 21.43 7.14
CA GLN A 415 7.29 20.72 6.96
C GLN A 415 7.11 20.23 5.52
N VAL A 416 7.47 21.02 4.50
CA VAL A 416 7.41 20.60 3.09
C VAL A 416 8.25 19.35 2.85
N THR A 417 9.44 19.28 3.46
CA THR A 417 10.32 18.09 3.37
C THR A 417 9.74 16.93 4.18
N LEU A 418 9.31 17.20 5.41
CA LEU A 418 8.75 16.23 6.33
C LEU A 418 7.44 15.63 5.82
N LEU A 419 6.63 16.33 5.03
CA LEU A 419 5.41 15.79 4.43
C LEU A 419 5.66 15.12 3.08
N GLY A 420 6.91 15.12 2.59
CA GLY A 420 7.26 14.54 1.30
C GLY A 420 6.82 15.38 0.09
N VAL A 421 6.20 16.54 0.31
CA VAL A 421 5.67 17.46 -0.72
C VAL A 421 6.78 17.98 -1.64
N GLY A 422 7.93 18.30 -1.06
CA GLY A 422 9.08 18.86 -1.78
C GLY A 422 10.39 18.53 -1.07
N GLY A 423 11.50 18.89 -1.70
CA GLY A 423 12.81 18.95 -1.08
C GLY A 423 13.25 20.40 -0.90
N VAL A 424 14.23 20.59 -0.02
CA VAL A 424 14.89 21.88 0.20
C VAL A 424 16.39 21.64 0.07
N SER A 425 17.08 22.50 -0.65
CA SER A 425 18.53 22.39 -0.89
C SER A 425 19.13 23.79 -0.91
N GLU A 426 20.39 23.90 -0.50
CA GLU A 426 21.12 25.17 -0.57
C GLU A 426 21.87 25.37 -1.90
N THR A 427 22.05 24.29 -2.66
CA THR A 427 22.93 24.26 -3.84
C THR A 427 22.21 23.92 -5.13
N THR A 428 21.04 23.28 -5.06
CA THR A 428 20.34 22.72 -6.22
C THR A 428 18.84 22.96 -6.16
N GLY A 429 18.18 22.95 -7.33
CA GLY A 429 16.72 23.08 -7.43
C GLY A 429 16.26 24.43 -7.97
N VAL A 430 14.98 24.72 -7.76
CA VAL A 430 14.31 25.92 -8.26
C VAL A 430 14.67 27.11 -7.38
N ARG A 431 15.22 28.18 -7.97
CA ARG A 431 15.52 29.43 -7.26
C ARG A 431 14.25 29.98 -6.59
N SER A 432 14.35 30.26 -5.31
CA SER A 432 13.24 30.80 -4.53
C SER A 432 13.38 32.31 -4.30
N TYR A 433 12.23 32.96 -4.12
CA TYR A 433 12.12 34.39 -3.93
C TYR A 433 11.01 34.70 -2.93
N ILE A 434 11.19 35.76 -2.14
CA ILE A 434 10.16 36.36 -1.30
C ILE A 434 9.74 37.67 -1.94
N THR A 435 8.43 37.92 -1.96
CA THR A 435 7.88 39.20 -2.41
C THR A 435 7.41 40.00 -1.19
N LYS A 436 7.87 41.24 -1.04
CA LYS A 436 7.44 42.17 0.01
C LYS A 436 7.17 43.54 -0.60
N ASN A 437 5.94 44.03 -0.46
CA ASN A 437 5.50 45.31 -1.02
C ASN A 437 5.80 45.43 -2.53
N GLY A 438 5.56 44.36 -3.29
CA GLY A 438 5.84 44.31 -4.74
C GLY A 438 7.31 44.09 -5.13
N ASN A 439 8.25 44.19 -4.19
CA ASN A 439 9.67 43.94 -4.46
C ASN A 439 10.03 42.47 -4.25
N ILE A 440 10.84 41.92 -5.15
CA ILE A 440 11.25 40.51 -5.15
C ILE A 440 12.68 40.38 -4.61
N PHE A 441 12.84 39.56 -3.57
CA PHE A 441 14.12 39.30 -2.91
C PHE A 441 14.47 37.82 -3.08
N ARG A 442 15.65 37.52 -3.60
CA ARG A 442 16.13 36.14 -3.69
C ARG A 442 16.47 35.62 -2.29
N VAL A 443 15.96 34.44 -1.95
CA VAL A 443 16.22 33.77 -0.67
C VAL A 443 16.89 32.42 -0.81
#